data_AF-A0A967END1-F1
#
_entry.id   AF-A0A967END1-F1
#
_cell.length_a   1.000
_cell.length_b   1.000
_cell.length_c   1.000
_cell.angle_alpha   90.00
_cell.angle_beta   90.00
_cell.angle_gamma   90.00
#
_symmetry.space_group_name_H-M   'P 1'
#
loop_
_entity.id
_entity.type
_entity.pdbx_description
1 polymer ?
#
loop_
_entity_poly.entity_id
_entity_poly.type
_entity_poly.pdbx_seq_one_letter_code
_entity_poly.pdbx_strand_id
1 'polypeptide(L)'
;EQLPAIRGWKPIAEPMNLNELGQWRLDAIEIGEISATVAADEAASQPGKELSKYRFLMNKERKALISKILNNLVNSIDTKIHSWNLPSEPPIKEEVELLQDVASQIETLLGSSIKHPNRWSDFLRHLHFAGLNDFNDILNFDWPTIKEELQTIVYETNDPIPVGFDDLSILTEKKLEGTVSGRLKWNRLKAENFERLMFKLISSVKGYENPQWLTLTNAPDKGRDLSIERVVLDELAGTIRSRVIIQCKHWLDKSVSISEIGKLKEQMKLWEPPKVNVVVIATSGRFTTDTVKSIELHNQSASGLIIEMWPESHLESLLAKNPAIIAEFNLR
;
A
#
# COMPACT_ATOMS: atom_id res chain seq x y z
N GLU A 1 -17.67 -12.12 -3.64
CA GLU A 1 -16.88 -11.43 -2.59
C GLU A 1 -17.81 -10.47 -1.88
N GLN A 2 -18.00 -10.59 -0.57
CA GLN A 2 -19.01 -9.84 0.19
C GLN A 2 -18.47 -8.46 0.59
N LEU A 3 -19.30 -7.43 0.46
CA LEU A 3 -18.97 -6.07 0.89
C LEU A 3 -18.86 -5.99 2.43
N PRO A 4 -17.94 -5.18 2.96
CA PRO A 4 -17.87 -4.90 4.39
C PRO A 4 -19.21 -4.42 4.95
N ALA A 5 -19.51 -4.73 6.21
CA ALA A 5 -20.46 -3.93 6.96
C ALA A 5 -19.88 -2.54 7.25
N ILE A 6 -20.73 -1.53 7.40
CA ILE A 6 -20.36 -0.22 7.91
C ILE A 6 -21.32 0.07 9.04
N ARG A 7 -20.82 0.08 10.28
CA ARG A 7 -21.64 0.23 11.49
C ARG A 7 -22.74 -0.85 11.57
N GLY A 8 -22.38 -2.10 11.26
CA GLY A 8 -23.32 -3.23 11.25
C GLY A 8 -24.31 -3.23 10.08
N TRP A 9 -24.26 -2.27 9.15
CA TRP A 9 -25.11 -2.24 7.96
C TRP A 9 -24.33 -2.66 6.71
N LYS A 10 -24.89 -3.57 5.90
CA LYS A 10 -24.34 -3.95 4.59
C LYS A 10 -25.45 -4.05 3.56
N PRO A 11 -25.14 -3.90 2.26
CA PRO A 11 -26.07 -4.25 1.19
C PRO A 11 -26.45 -5.73 1.29
N ILE A 12 -27.73 -6.01 1.16
CA ILE A 12 -28.31 -7.36 1.20
C ILE A 12 -28.89 -7.69 -0.17
N ALA A 13 -29.33 -6.69 -0.93
CA ALA A 13 -29.92 -6.87 -2.24
C ALA A 13 -28.87 -7.32 -3.27
N GLU A 14 -29.08 -8.49 -3.86
CA GLU A 14 -28.28 -8.99 -4.98
C GLU A 14 -28.93 -8.61 -6.31
N PRO A 15 -28.14 -8.29 -7.35
CA PRO A 15 -28.68 -8.03 -8.67
C PRO A 15 -29.33 -9.29 -9.23
N MET A 16 -30.60 -9.17 -9.58
CA MET A 16 -31.35 -10.24 -10.24
C MET A 16 -30.74 -10.55 -11.61
N ASN A 17 -30.80 -11.81 -12.04
CA ASN A 17 -30.38 -12.17 -13.39
C ASN A 17 -31.27 -11.45 -14.43
N LEU A 18 -30.71 -11.05 -15.57
CA LEU A 18 -31.47 -10.44 -16.66
C LEU A 18 -32.66 -11.29 -17.14
N ASN A 19 -32.51 -12.62 -17.15
CA ASN A 19 -33.59 -13.52 -17.53
C ASN A 19 -34.70 -13.56 -16.47
N GLU A 20 -34.33 -13.57 -15.19
CA GLU A 20 -35.28 -13.54 -14.07
C GLU A 20 -36.02 -12.20 -14.01
N LEU A 21 -35.31 -11.09 -14.21
CA LEU A 21 -35.88 -9.75 -14.29
C LEU A 21 -36.83 -9.63 -15.49
N GLY A 22 -36.44 -10.19 -16.63
CA GLY A 22 -37.27 -10.25 -17.83
C GLY A 22 -38.55 -11.03 -17.58
N GLN A 23 -38.46 -12.18 -16.91
CA GLN A 23 -39.62 -13.00 -16.55
C GLN A 23 -40.54 -12.27 -15.57
N TRP A 24 -39.99 -11.69 -14.49
CA TRP A 24 -40.77 -10.91 -13.53
C TRP A 24 -41.53 -9.73 -14.16
N ARG A 25 -40.92 -9.06 -15.14
CA ARG A 25 -41.59 -7.97 -15.86
C ARG A 25 -42.70 -8.46 -16.77
N LEU A 26 -42.52 -9.60 -17.44
CA LEU A 26 -43.56 -10.22 -18.25
C LEU A 26 -44.73 -10.71 -17.39
N ASP A 27 -44.43 -11.35 -16.26
CA ASP A 27 -45.44 -11.80 -15.28
C ASP A 27 -46.22 -10.60 -14.71
N ALA A 28 -45.54 -9.49 -14.38
CA ALA A 28 -46.20 -8.27 -13.91
C ALA A 28 -47.15 -7.65 -14.96
N ILE A 29 -46.76 -7.68 -16.24
CA ILE A 29 -47.61 -7.22 -17.34
C ILE A 29 -48.83 -8.14 -17.51
N GLU A 30 -48.66 -9.46 -17.36
CA GLU A 30 -49.73 -10.45 -17.46
C GLU A 30 -50.74 -10.34 -16.30
N ILE A 31 -50.25 -10.08 -15.07
CA ILE A 31 -51.09 -9.83 -13.90
C ILE A 31 -51.91 -8.54 -14.06
N GLY A 32 -51.36 -7.53 -14.74
CA GLY A 32 -52.05 -6.27 -15.04
C GLY A 32 -52.24 -5.32 -13.84
N GLU A 33 -51.64 -5.63 -12.69
CA GLU A 33 -51.67 -4.79 -11.50
C GLU A 33 -50.46 -3.85 -11.42
N ILE A 34 -50.71 -2.58 -11.05
CA ILE A 34 -49.65 -1.56 -10.90
C ILE A 34 -48.67 -1.93 -9.78
N SER A 35 -49.15 -2.56 -8.71
CA SER A 35 -48.34 -3.09 -7.60
C SER A 35 -47.27 -4.07 -8.05
N ALA A 36 -47.61 -4.97 -8.99
CA ALA A 36 -46.68 -5.98 -9.52
C ALA A 36 -45.57 -5.33 -10.35
N THR A 37 -45.91 -4.34 -11.19
CA THR A 37 -44.94 -3.58 -11.98
C THR A 37 -43.99 -2.78 -11.09
N VAL A 38 -44.53 -2.12 -10.05
CA VAL A 38 -43.72 -1.38 -9.08
C VAL A 38 -42.77 -2.30 -8.31
N ALA A 39 -43.24 -3.49 -7.90
CA ALA A 39 -42.40 -4.47 -7.20
C ALA A 39 -41.23 -4.96 -8.07
N ALA A 40 -41.46 -5.19 -9.36
CA ALA A 40 -40.41 -5.60 -10.30
C ALA A 40 -39.35 -4.50 -10.50
N ASP A 41 -39.77 -3.25 -10.67
CA ASP A 41 -38.85 -2.12 -10.84
C ASP A 41 -38.12 -1.75 -9.52
N GLU A 42 -38.78 -1.91 -8.38
CA GLU A 42 -38.17 -1.71 -7.07
C GLU A 42 -37.10 -2.76 -6.80
N ALA A 43 -37.39 -4.04 -7.05
CA ALA A 43 -36.40 -5.13 -6.97
C ALA A 43 -35.21 -4.90 -7.91
N ALA A 44 -35.44 -4.41 -9.13
CA ALA A 44 -34.38 -4.09 -10.08
C ALA A 44 -33.47 -2.94 -9.63
N SER A 45 -34.04 -1.92 -8.97
CA SER A 45 -33.32 -0.70 -8.57
C SER A 45 -32.67 -0.80 -7.18
N GLN A 46 -33.14 -1.70 -6.32
CA GLN A 46 -32.71 -1.83 -4.93
C GLN A 46 -31.19 -2.07 -4.76
N PRO A 47 -30.54 -2.97 -5.53
CA PRO A 47 -29.10 -3.19 -5.41
C PRO A 47 -28.29 -1.91 -5.69
N GLY A 48 -28.70 -1.13 -6.69
CA GLY A 48 -28.05 0.14 -7.03
C GLY A 48 -28.22 1.21 -5.95
N LYS A 49 -29.41 1.29 -5.33
CA LYS A 49 -29.67 2.19 -4.19
C LYS A 49 -28.84 1.82 -2.97
N GLU A 50 -28.78 0.53 -2.62
CA GLU A 50 -27.97 0.04 -1.50
C GLU A 50 -26.48 0.28 -1.73
N LEU A 51 -25.96 0.01 -2.93
CA LEU A 51 -24.57 0.32 -3.28
C LEU A 51 -24.26 1.82 -3.20
N SER A 52 -25.19 2.68 -3.62
CA SER A 52 -25.01 4.14 -3.54
C SER A 52 -24.95 4.62 -2.08
N LYS A 53 -25.88 4.13 -1.25
CA LYS A 53 -25.88 4.38 0.20
C LYS A 53 -24.61 3.86 0.86
N TYR A 54 -24.16 2.70 0.43
CA TYR A 54 -22.93 2.08 0.91
C TYR A 54 -21.70 2.94 0.62
N ARG A 55 -21.52 3.39 -0.63
CA ARG A 55 -20.44 4.32 -1.01
C ARG A 55 -20.49 5.61 -0.19
N PHE A 56 -21.68 6.15 0.04
CA PHE A 56 -21.84 7.35 0.86
C PHE A 56 -21.38 7.15 2.30
N LEU A 57 -21.82 6.07 2.96
CA LEU A 57 -21.42 5.74 4.32
C LEU A 57 -19.91 5.47 4.42
N MET A 58 -19.36 4.76 3.45
CA MET A 58 -17.92 4.48 3.36
C MET A 58 -17.10 5.77 3.28
N ASN A 59 -17.49 6.68 2.40
CA ASN A 59 -16.82 7.96 2.25
C ASN A 59 -16.91 8.79 3.53
N LYS A 60 -18.06 8.75 4.22
CA LYS A 60 -18.26 9.47 5.49
C LYS A 60 -17.35 8.94 6.60
N GLU A 61 -17.28 7.63 6.81
CA GLU A 61 -16.40 7.05 7.84
C GLU A 61 -14.93 7.28 7.52
N ARG A 62 -14.55 7.19 6.23
CA ARG A 62 -13.20 7.48 5.78
C ARG A 62 -12.80 8.93 6.07
N LYS A 63 -13.66 9.90 5.77
CA LYS A 63 -13.42 11.32 6.09
C LYS A 63 -13.23 11.51 7.59
N ALA A 64 -14.06 10.89 8.43
CA ALA A 64 -13.93 10.99 9.88
C ALA A 64 -12.59 10.43 10.39
N LEU A 65 -12.14 9.30 9.82
CA LEU A 65 -10.86 8.69 10.17
C LEU A 65 -9.67 9.56 9.74
N ILE A 66 -9.65 10.03 8.49
CA ILE A 66 -8.59 10.91 7.97
C ILE A 66 -8.53 12.21 8.77
N SER A 67 -9.69 12.84 9.00
CA SER A 67 -9.81 14.06 9.83
C SER A 67 -9.21 13.85 11.22
N LYS A 68 -9.52 12.74 11.88
CA LYS A 68 -8.99 12.42 13.21
C LYS A 68 -7.47 12.21 13.21
N ILE A 69 -6.94 11.46 12.25
CA ILE A 69 -5.50 11.22 12.14
C ILE A 69 -4.77 12.53 11.82
N LEU A 70 -5.27 13.31 10.86
CA LEU A 70 -4.67 14.57 10.46
C LEU A 70 -4.66 15.57 11.61
N ASN A 71 -5.77 15.70 12.35
CA ASN A 71 -5.83 16.54 13.55
C ASN A 71 -4.81 16.10 14.62
N ASN A 72 -4.60 14.79 14.81
CA ASN A 72 -3.59 14.31 15.76
C ASN A 72 -2.17 14.65 15.31
N LEU A 73 -1.85 14.50 14.03
CA LEU A 73 -0.53 14.84 13.48
C LEU A 73 -0.29 16.36 13.53
N VAL A 74 -1.29 17.16 13.16
CA VAL A 74 -1.24 18.61 13.29
C VAL A 74 -1.00 19.01 14.74
N ASN A 75 -1.74 18.44 15.70
CA ASN A 75 -1.51 18.72 17.12
C ASN A 75 -0.12 18.27 17.60
N SER A 76 0.42 17.17 17.06
CA SER A 76 1.78 16.72 17.38
C SER A 76 2.84 17.70 16.89
N ILE A 77 2.71 18.22 15.67
CA ILE A 77 3.62 19.26 15.16
C ILE A 77 3.43 20.53 15.98
N ASP A 78 2.19 20.94 16.23
CA ASP A 78 1.85 22.17 16.94
C ASP A 78 2.45 22.17 18.36
N THR A 79 2.27 21.09 19.12
CA THR A 79 2.85 20.96 20.46
C THR A 79 4.37 20.98 20.43
N LYS A 80 5.00 20.37 19.42
CA LYS A 80 6.46 20.34 19.31
C LYS A 80 7.02 21.71 18.92
N ILE A 81 6.40 22.37 17.95
CA ILE A 81 6.77 23.73 17.52
C ILE A 81 6.59 24.72 18.68
N HIS A 82 5.48 24.67 19.42
CA HIS A 82 5.27 25.54 20.58
C HIS A 82 6.22 25.23 21.76
N SER A 83 6.75 24.01 21.85
CA SER A 83 7.75 23.67 22.88
C SER A 83 9.11 24.34 22.67
N TRP A 84 9.34 24.91 21.48
CA TRP A 84 10.61 25.51 21.08
C TRP A 84 10.78 27.00 21.37
N ASN A 85 9.89 27.62 22.17
CA ASN A 85 9.92 29.03 22.59
C ASN A 85 11.17 29.81 22.16
N LEU A 86 11.06 30.57 21.06
CA LEU A 86 12.07 31.46 20.46
C LEU A 86 13.51 30.98 20.67
N PRO A 87 14.01 30.06 19.81
CA PRO A 87 15.26 29.40 20.05
C PRO A 87 16.43 30.40 20.05
N SER A 88 17.10 30.55 21.20
CA SER A 88 18.45 31.15 21.24
C SER A 88 19.49 30.20 20.63
N GLU A 89 19.15 28.92 20.48
CA GLU A 89 19.99 27.85 19.94
C GLU A 89 19.16 26.97 19.00
N PRO A 90 19.76 26.39 17.94
CA PRO A 90 19.04 25.49 17.05
C PRO A 90 18.53 24.25 17.80
N PRO A 91 17.34 23.73 17.45
CA PRO A 91 16.80 22.51 18.02
C PRO A 91 17.67 21.29 17.70
N ILE A 92 17.53 20.28 18.55
CA ILE A 92 18.31 19.05 18.49
C ILE A 92 17.88 18.27 17.24
N LYS A 93 18.85 17.68 16.53
CA LYS A 93 18.64 16.92 15.29
C LYS A 93 17.51 15.89 15.37
N GLU A 94 17.40 15.20 16.49
CA GLU A 94 16.36 14.18 16.77
C GLU A 94 14.94 14.78 16.72
N GLU A 95 14.77 16.03 17.15
CA GLU A 95 13.47 16.71 17.12
C GLU A 95 13.07 17.11 15.70
N VAL A 96 14.06 17.45 14.87
CA VAL A 96 13.88 17.78 13.46
C VAL A 96 13.52 16.52 12.67
N GLU A 97 14.20 15.40 12.93
CA GLU A 97 13.88 14.10 12.30
C GLU A 97 12.44 13.66 12.63
N LEU A 98 11.99 13.84 13.88
CA LEU A 98 10.61 13.57 14.26
C LEU A 98 9.59 14.43 13.50
N LEU A 99 9.87 15.72 13.28
CA LEU A 99 8.99 16.56 12.49
C LEU A 99 8.99 16.21 11.00
N GLN A 100 10.13 15.81 10.44
CA GLN A 100 10.21 15.31 9.07
C GLN A 100 9.39 14.04 8.89
N ASP A 101 9.39 13.14 9.87
CA ASP A 101 8.57 11.93 9.88
C ASP A 101 7.07 12.26 9.94
N VAL A 102 6.67 13.21 10.78
CA VAL A 102 5.26 13.63 10.88
C VAL A 102 4.81 14.37 9.62
N ALA A 103 5.66 15.23 9.04
CA ALA A 103 5.39 15.89 7.77
C ALA A 103 5.21 14.89 6.63
N SER A 104 6.08 13.87 6.56
CA SER A 104 5.98 12.79 5.56
C SER A 104 4.69 11.97 5.70
N GLN A 105 4.20 11.77 6.94
CA GLN A 105 2.91 11.13 7.19
C GLN A 105 1.74 11.99 6.70
N ILE A 106 1.81 13.32 6.87
CA ILE A 106 0.82 14.24 6.33
C ILE A 106 0.82 14.20 4.79
N GLU A 107 1.99 14.18 4.14
CA GLU A 107 2.06 14.02 2.67
C GLU A 107 1.43 12.71 2.20
N THR A 108 1.70 11.62 2.93
CA THR A 108 1.14 10.29 2.60
C THR A 108 -0.39 10.29 2.74
N LEU A 109 -0.92 10.98 3.76
CA LEU A 109 -2.37 11.08 4.00
C LEU A 109 -3.07 11.96 2.98
N LEU A 110 -2.40 13.04 2.54
CA LEU A 110 -2.94 13.92 1.51
C LEU A 110 -2.89 13.29 0.12
N GLY A 111 -1.87 12.46 -0.14
CA GLY A 111 -1.67 11.80 -1.42
C GLY A 111 -1.46 12.79 -2.58
N SER A 112 -1.48 12.28 -3.81
CA SER A 112 -1.24 13.09 -5.01
C SER A 112 -2.47 13.81 -5.56
N SER A 113 -3.66 13.60 -4.97
CA SER A 113 -4.91 14.17 -5.49
C SER A 113 -5.38 15.43 -4.78
N ILE A 114 -4.72 15.80 -3.66
CA ILE A 114 -5.04 17.00 -2.89
C ILE A 114 -3.96 18.05 -3.11
N LYS A 115 -4.36 19.30 -3.33
CA LYS A 115 -3.44 20.42 -3.41
C LYS A 115 -2.72 20.60 -2.07
N HIS A 116 -1.38 20.57 -2.08
CA HIS A 116 -0.59 20.84 -0.88
C HIS A 116 -0.87 22.25 -0.35
N PRO A 117 -0.81 22.44 0.99
CA PRO A 117 -0.90 23.76 1.58
C PRO A 117 0.13 24.73 1.00
N ASN A 118 -0.20 26.01 0.95
CA ASN A 118 0.76 27.05 0.65
C ASN A 118 1.90 27.01 1.69
N ARG A 119 3.13 27.29 1.24
CA ARG A 119 4.37 27.21 2.04
C ARG A 119 4.77 25.80 2.49
N TRP A 120 4.07 24.74 2.08
CA TRP A 120 4.47 23.36 2.39
C TRP A 120 5.89 23.02 1.93
N SER A 121 6.27 23.47 0.72
CA SER A 121 7.64 23.30 0.21
C SER A 121 8.68 24.11 1.00
N ASP A 122 8.30 25.30 1.48
CA ASP A 122 9.18 26.14 2.30
C ASP A 122 9.39 25.50 3.67
N PHE A 123 8.33 24.97 4.28
CA PHE A 123 8.38 24.21 5.54
C PHE A 123 9.31 22.99 5.45
N LEU A 124 9.19 22.18 4.39
CA LEU A 124 10.07 21.02 4.18
C LEU A 124 11.53 21.45 3.96
N ARG A 125 11.75 22.55 3.23
CA ARG A 125 13.09 23.11 3.00
C ARG A 125 13.70 23.58 4.33
N HIS A 126 12.94 24.28 5.15
CA HIS A 126 13.37 24.78 6.45
C HIS A 126 13.64 23.64 7.44
N LEU A 127 12.82 22.59 7.43
CA LEU A 127 13.08 21.35 8.17
C LEU A 127 14.34 20.62 7.68
N HIS A 128 14.68 20.71 6.39
CA HIS A 128 15.88 20.07 5.85
C HIS A 128 17.17 20.78 6.27
N PHE A 129 17.20 22.12 6.20
CA PHE A 129 18.38 22.91 6.57
C PHE A 129 18.56 23.04 8.08
N ALA A 130 17.45 23.11 8.83
CA ALA A 130 17.45 23.14 10.29
C ALA A 130 18.39 24.21 10.90
N GLY A 131 18.44 25.39 10.29
CA GLY A 131 19.12 26.56 10.83
C GLY A 131 18.22 27.37 11.78
N LEU A 132 18.82 28.18 12.65
CA LEU A 132 18.08 29.00 13.62
C LEU A 132 17.08 29.96 12.96
N ASN A 133 17.44 30.52 11.79
CA ASN A 133 16.52 31.35 11.00
C ASN A 133 15.40 30.53 10.35
N ASP A 134 15.68 29.31 9.89
CA ASP A 134 14.67 28.40 9.33
C ASP A 134 13.59 28.05 10.38
N PHE A 135 13.97 27.88 11.66
CA PHE A 135 12.99 27.64 12.73
C PHE A 135 12.14 28.87 13.05
N ASN A 136 12.73 30.07 13.02
CA ASN A 136 11.95 31.30 13.15
C ASN A 136 10.94 31.45 12.01
N ASP A 137 11.31 31.04 10.80
CA ASP A 137 10.40 31.05 9.66
C ASP A 137 9.28 30.01 9.79
N ILE A 138 9.60 28.80 10.25
CA ILE A 138 8.61 27.76 10.56
C ILE A 138 7.61 28.25 11.61
N LEU A 139 8.08 28.86 12.69
CA LEU A 139 7.26 29.34 13.80
C LEU A 139 6.32 30.48 13.42
N ASN A 140 6.86 31.49 12.75
CA ASN A 140 6.14 32.74 12.52
C ASN A 140 5.34 32.75 11.21
N PHE A 141 5.70 31.90 10.26
CA PHE A 141 5.20 32.01 8.90
C PHE A 141 4.70 30.71 8.30
N ASP A 142 5.50 29.64 8.27
CA ASP A 142 5.11 28.45 7.52
C ASP A 142 4.04 27.65 8.25
N TRP A 143 4.28 27.28 9.52
CA TRP A 143 3.37 26.44 10.28
C TRP A 143 1.98 27.05 10.50
N PRO A 144 1.83 28.35 10.84
CA PRO A 144 0.51 28.97 10.99
C PRO A 144 -0.34 28.89 9.71
N THR A 145 0.26 29.19 8.55
CA THR A 145 -0.43 29.12 7.25
C THR A 145 -0.79 27.68 6.88
N ILE A 146 0.15 26.75 7.05
CA ILE A 146 -0.06 25.32 6.78
C ILE A 146 -1.17 24.76 7.67
N LYS A 147 -1.19 25.10 8.96
CA LYS A 147 -2.18 24.62 9.92
C LYS A 147 -3.60 25.06 9.54
N GLU A 148 -3.79 26.32 9.17
CA GLU A 148 -5.09 26.87 8.76
C GLU A 148 -5.60 26.18 7.48
N GLU A 149 -4.73 25.98 6.49
CA GLU A 149 -5.09 25.32 5.24
C GLU A 149 -5.35 23.81 5.40
N LEU A 150 -4.54 23.11 6.22
CA LEU A 150 -4.77 21.71 6.54
C LEU A 150 -6.10 21.50 7.26
N GLN A 151 -6.47 22.40 8.17
CA GLN A 151 -7.77 22.38 8.82
C GLN A 151 -8.90 22.60 7.81
N THR A 152 -8.71 23.43 6.78
CA THR A 152 -9.69 23.68 5.72
C THR A 152 -9.86 22.47 4.79
N ILE A 153 -8.76 21.85 4.36
CA ILE A 153 -8.73 20.66 3.48
C ILE A 153 -9.49 19.46 4.07
N VAL A 154 -9.46 19.32 5.41
CA VAL A 154 -10.20 18.29 6.14
C VAL A 154 -11.71 18.39 5.94
N TYR A 155 -12.23 19.59 5.70
CA TYR A 155 -13.67 19.81 5.49
C TYR A 155 -14.08 19.71 4.01
N GLU A 156 -13.15 19.86 3.06
CA GLU A 156 -13.48 20.01 1.63
C GLU A 156 -13.25 18.76 0.75
N THR A 157 -12.51 17.75 1.21
CA THR A 157 -12.10 16.63 0.33
C THR A 157 -13.24 15.67 -0.03
N ASN A 158 -13.52 15.55 -1.34
CA ASN A 158 -14.60 14.75 -1.92
C ASN A 158 -14.05 13.82 -3.02
N ASP A 159 -13.18 12.87 -2.66
CA ASP A 159 -12.50 12.00 -3.63
C ASP A 159 -12.77 10.50 -3.40
N PRO A 160 -13.13 9.72 -4.44
CA PRO A 160 -13.53 8.32 -4.32
C PRO A 160 -12.31 7.38 -4.25
N ILE A 161 -12.36 6.32 -3.42
CA ILE A 161 -11.31 5.29 -3.28
C ILE A 161 -11.92 3.88 -3.13
N PRO A 162 -11.17 2.80 -3.50
CA PRO A 162 -11.67 1.45 -3.72
C PRO A 162 -12.07 0.70 -2.44
N VAL A 163 -12.92 -0.31 -2.65
CA VAL A 163 -13.67 -1.05 -1.64
C VAL A 163 -12.96 -2.34 -1.26
N GLY A 164 -12.79 -2.63 0.03
CA GLY A 164 -12.28 -3.92 0.53
C GLY A 164 -11.91 -3.89 2.02
N PHE A 165 -12.87 -4.18 2.91
CA PHE A 165 -12.77 -4.34 4.38
C PHE A 165 -13.91 -5.27 4.84
N ASP A 166 -14.06 -5.59 6.12
CA ASP A 166 -15.26 -6.31 6.64
C ASP A 166 -16.10 -5.48 7.63
N ASP A 167 -15.50 -4.53 8.37
CA ASP A 167 -16.22 -3.38 8.95
C ASP A 167 -15.25 -2.23 9.31
N LEU A 168 -15.50 -1.02 8.80
CA LEU A 168 -14.66 0.17 9.03
C LEU A 168 -14.82 0.76 10.44
N SER A 169 -15.92 0.46 11.13
CA SER A 169 -16.19 0.96 12.49
C SER A 169 -15.22 0.40 13.53
N ILE A 170 -14.56 -0.73 13.24
CA ILE A 170 -13.56 -1.35 14.12
C ILE A 170 -12.26 -0.54 14.16
N LEU A 171 -11.95 0.22 13.09
CA LEU A 171 -10.73 1.03 13.00
C LEU A 171 -10.83 2.36 13.76
N THR A 172 -12.04 2.89 13.97
CA THR A 172 -12.23 4.15 14.72
C THR A 172 -12.16 3.93 16.23
N GLU A 173 -12.51 2.73 16.70
CA GLU A 173 -12.49 2.32 18.11
C GLU A 173 -11.13 1.76 18.57
N LYS A 174 -10.37 1.10 17.69
CA LYS A 174 -8.99 0.74 17.97
C LYS A 174 -8.07 1.95 17.84
N LYS A 175 -7.87 2.64 18.95
CA LYS A 175 -6.74 3.53 19.25
C LYS A 175 -5.46 3.00 18.58
N LEU A 176 -5.00 3.62 17.50
CA LEU A 176 -3.67 3.39 16.95
C LEU A 176 -2.68 4.27 17.73
N GLU A 177 -2.48 3.93 18.99
CA GLU A 177 -1.31 4.34 19.76
C GLU A 177 -0.27 3.26 19.57
N GLY A 178 0.77 3.54 18.77
CA GLY A 178 1.90 2.63 18.63
C GLY A 178 2.55 2.72 17.26
N THR A 179 3.82 3.12 17.29
CA THR A 179 4.84 2.88 16.26
C THR A 179 4.56 1.60 15.47
N VAL A 180 4.34 1.75 14.17
CA VAL A 180 3.95 0.64 13.30
C VAL A 180 5.16 -0.24 13.00
N SER A 181 5.51 -1.09 13.97
CA SER A 181 6.41 -2.25 13.83
C SER A 181 5.72 -3.50 14.39
N GLY A 182 4.50 -3.75 13.92
CA GLY A 182 3.80 -5.01 14.18
C GLY A 182 4.21 -6.05 13.14
N ARG A 183 4.81 -7.15 13.59
CA ARG A 183 5.16 -8.33 12.80
C ARG A 183 3.94 -8.79 11.97
N LEU A 184 4.14 -9.07 10.69
CA LEU A 184 3.05 -9.49 9.81
C LEU A 184 2.69 -10.97 10.05
N LYS A 185 1.40 -11.27 9.97
CA LYS A 185 0.85 -12.63 10.15
C LYS A 185 0.96 -13.43 8.86
N TRP A 186 2.19 -13.77 8.49
CA TRP A 186 2.50 -14.56 7.29
C TRP A 186 1.78 -15.92 7.25
N ASN A 187 1.46 -16.49 8.41
CA ASN A 187 0.71 -17.75 8.54
C ASN A 187 -0.72 -17.73 7.96
N ARG A 188 -1.28 -16.55 7.69
CA ARG A 188 -2.60 -16.40 7.06
C ARG A 188 -2.55 -16.53 5.55
N LEU A 189 -1.37 -16.44 4.95
CA LEU A 189 -1.19 -16.58 3.51
C LEU A 189 -0.92 -18.02 3.11
N LYS A 190 -1.45 -18.39 1.95
CA LYS A 190 -1.01 -19.56 1.19
C LYS A 190 0.09 -19.13 0.22
N ALA A 191 0.87 -20.07 -0.29
CA ALA A 191 1.95 -19.79 -1.26
C ALA A 191 1.48 -18.98 -2.48
N GLU A 192 0.30 -19.31 -3.03
CA GLU A 192 -0.33 -18.54 -4.13
C GLU A 192 -0.64 -17.09 -3.76
N ASN A 193 -1.17 -16.87 -2.56
CA ASN A 193 -1.48 -15.52 -2.10
C ASN A 193 -0.20 -14.71 -1.79
N PHE A 194 0.89 -15.40 -1.44
CA PHE A 194 2.20 -14.77 -1.30
C PHE A 194 2.76 -14.30 -2.66
N GLU A 195 2.64 -15.12 -3.71
CA GLU A 195 2.98 -14.70 -5.09
C GLU A 195 2.13 -13.51 -5.56
N ARG A 196 0.80 -13.55 -5.31
CA ARG A 196 -0.13 -12.44 -5.60
C ARG A 196 0.28 -11.16 -4.90
N LEU A 197 0.66 -11.25 -3.63
CA LEU A 197 1.13 -10.12 -2.83
C LEU A 197 2.39 -9.52 -3.46
N MET A 198 3.36 -10.36 -3.83
CA MET A 198 4.61 -9.89 -4.43
C MET A 198 4.33 -9.22 -5.78
N PHE A 199 3.49 -9.82 -6.63
CA PHE A 199 3.10 -9.23 -7.90
C PHE A 199 2.46 -7.85 -7.71
N LYS A 200 1.54 -7.72 -6.75
CA LYS A 200 0.85 -6.45 -6.49
C LYS A 200 1.78 -5.40 -5.91
N LEU A 201 2.66 -5.79 -4.98
CA LEU A 201 3.70 -4.91 -4.42
C LEU A 201 4.56 -4.33 -5.55
N ILE A 202 5.05 -5.15 -6.46
CA ILE A 202 5.93 -4.71 -7.53
C ILE A 202 5.19 -3.85 -8.55
N SER A 203 3.95 -4.22 -8.87
CA SER A 203 3.10 -3.44 -9.78
C SER A 203 2.75 -2.05 -9.24
N SER A 204 2.84 -1.85 -7.92
CA SER A 204 2.58 -0.55 -7.29
C SER A 204 3.81 0.38 -7.23
N VAL A 205 5.01 -0.14 -7.47
CA VAL A 205 6.26 0.60 -7.30
C VAL A 205 6.77 1.15 -8.64
N LYS A 206 7.09 2.45 -8.67
CA LYS A 206 7.69 3.09 -9.85
C LYS A 206 9.09 2.51 -10.12
N GLY A 207 9.43 2.30 -11.40
CA GLY A 207 10.72 1.72 -11.82
C GLY A 207 10.70 0.21 -12.06
N TYR A 208 9.53 -0.44 -11.93
CA TYR A 208 9.30 -1.82 -12.34
C TYR A 208 8.24 -1.85 -13.44
N GLU A 209 8.64 -2.25 -14.65
CA GLU A 209 7.79 -2.31 -15.84
C GLU A 209 7.52 -3.75 -16.26
N ASN A 210 6.43 -3.95 -17.00
CA ASN A 210 6.05 -5.22 -17.61
C ASN A 210 6.03 -6.43 -16.64
N PRO A 211 5.37 -6.34 -15.47
CA PRO A 211 5.31 -7.46 -14.56
C PRO A 211 4.50 -8.60 -15.21
N GLN A 212 5.17 -9.72 -15.44
CA GLN A 212 4.58 -10.94 -15.98
C GLN A 212 4.52 -11.99 -14.89
N TRP A 213 3.30 -12.46 -14.64
CA TRP A 213 3.07 -13.64 -13.83
C TRP A 213 3.06 -14.85 -14.76
N LEU A 214 4.08 -15.68 -14.63
CA LEU A 214 4.44 -16.62 -15.70
C LEU A 214 3.84 -18.01 -15.56
N THR A 215 3.42 -18.40 -14.35
CA THR A 215 2.91 -19.74 -14.08
C THR A 215 1.78 -19.72 -13.06
N LEU A 216 0.87 -20.69 -13.18
CA LEU A 216 -0.04 -21.08 -12.11
C LEU A 216 0.76 -21.60 -10.92
N THR A 217 0.42 -21.15 -9.72
CA THR A 217 1.04 -21.57 -8.46
C THR A 217 0.96 -23.10 -8.32
N ASN A 218 2.11 -23.78 -8.15
CA ASN A 218 2.29 -25.24 -8.16
C ASN A 218 2.36 -25.96 -9.52
N ALA A 219 2.49 -25.26 -10.65
CA ALA A 219 2.88 -25.92 -11.90
C ALA A 219 4.27 -26.59 -11.76
N PRO A 220 4.53 -27.73 -12.41
CA PRO A 220 5.79 -28.49 -12.32
C PRO A 220 6.98 -27.81 -13.02
N ASP A 221 7.02 -26.47 -13.06
CA ASP A 221 8.06 -25.69 -13.72
C ASP A 221 8.89 -24.88 -12.72
N LYS A 222 10.00 -25.49 -12.31
CA LYS A 222 11.36 -24.92 -12.26
C LYS A 222 11.55 -23.51 -11.67
N GLY A 223 10.72 -23.04 -10.74
CA GLY A 223 11.04 -21.95 -9.81
C GLY A 223 11.06 -20.52 -10.37
N ARG A 224 10.35 -20.25 -11.47
CA ARG A 224 10.20 -18.92 -12.08
C ARG A 224 8.78 -18.40 -11.85
N ASP A 225 8.61 -17.59 -10.81
CA ASP A 225 7.26 -17.19 -10.39
C ASP A 225 6.85 -15.86 -11.04
N LEU A 226 7.72 -14.84 -10.98
CA LEU A 226 7.49 -13.51 -11.57
C LEU A 226 8.68 -13.06 -12.43
N SER A 227 8.39 -12.33 -13.50
CA SER A 227 9.41 -11.72 -14.37
C SER A 227 9.06 -10.28 -14.65
N ILE A 228 9.99 -9.36 -14.40
CA ILE A 228 9.77 -7.92 -14.48
C ILE A 228 10.99 -7.27 -15.13
N GLU A 229 10.80 -6.11 -15.75
CA GLU A 229 11.89 -5.25 -16.20
C GLU A 229 12.09 -4.12 -15.19
N ARG A 230 13.25 -4.09 -14.51
CA ARG A 230 13.62 -2.96 -13.66
C ARG A 230 14.20 -1.86 -14.55
N VAL A 231 13.60 -0.68 -14.46
CA VAL A 231 13.97 0.51 -15.21
C VAL A 231 14.53 1.54 -14.24
N VAL A 232 15.82 1.81 -14.36
CA VAL A 232 16.50 2.86 -13.60
C VAL A 232 16.76 4.02 -14.54
N LEU A 233 16.20 5.18 -14.21
CA LEU A 233 16.48 6.43 -14.89
C LEU A 233 17.70 7.07 -14.24
N ASP A 234 18.76 7.18 -15.00
CA ASP A 234 19.93 7.97 -14.67
C ASP A 234 19.90 9.23 -15.56
N GLU A 235 19.80 10.40 -14.96
CA GLU A 235 19.72 11.67 -15.70
C GLU A 235 20.96 11.93 -16.57
N LEU A 236 22.10 11.31 -16.23
CA LEU A 236 23.36 11.46 -16.95
C LEU A 236 23.67 10.27 -17.86
N ALA A 237 23.33 9.04 -17.42
CA ALA A 237 23.65 7.81 -18.16
C ALA A 237 22.48 7.24 -19.00
N GLY A 238 21.30 7.86 -18.93
CA GLY A 238 20.10 7.44 -19.65
C GLY A 238 19.29 6.35 -18.92
N THR A 239 18.53 5.56 -19.69
CA THR A 239 17.64 4.55 -19.12
C THR A 239 18.29 3.17 -19.12
N ILE A 240 18.54 2.60 -17.94
CA ILE A 240 19.06 1.24 -17.79
C ILE A 240 17.89 0.29 -17.56
N ARG A 241 17.72 -0.68 -18.47
CA ARG A 241 16.73 -1.76 -18.34
C ARG A 241 17.42 -3.05 -17.93
N SER A 242 16.96 -3.65 -16.84
CA SER A 242 17.48 -4.93 -16.31
C SER A 242 16.37 -5.95 -16.22
N ARG A 243 16.56 -7.14 -16.79
CA ARG A 243 15.63 -8.25 -16.64
C ARG A 243 15.76 -8.83 -15.23
N VAL A 244 14.66 -8.78 -14.48
CA VAL A 244 14.57 -9.28 -13.10
C VAL A 244 13.64 -10.48 -13.04
N ILE A 245 14.10 -11.58 -12.44
CA ILE A 245 13.26 -12.73 -12.12
C ILE A 245 13.13 -12.83 -10.61
N ILE A 246 11.91 -13.06 -10.12
CA ILE A 246 11.62 -13.18 -8.70
C ILE A 246 11.10 -14.57 -8.42
N GLN A 247 11.76 -15.23 -7.49
CA GLN A 247 11.33 -16.50 -6.93
C GLN A 247 10.70 -16.26 -5.55
N CYS A 248 9.46 -16.68 -5.40
CA CYS A 248 8.66 -16.53 -4.20
C CYS A 248 8.68 -17.85 -3.41
N LYS A 249 9.28 -17.83 -2.22
CA LYS A 249 9.33 -18.98 -1.30
C LYS A 249 8.58 -18.65 -0.02
N HIS A 250 7.30 -18.99 0.04
CA HIS A 250 6.49 -18.83 1.25
C HIS A 250 6.83 -19.91 2.30
N TRP A 251 7.90 -19.69 3.05
CA TRP A 251 8.37 -20.59 4.10
C TRP A 251 8.28 -19.90 5.45
N LEU A 252 7.62 -20.53 6.42
CA LEU A 252 7.44 -19.99 7.78
C LEU A 252 8.45 -20.61 8.74
N ASP A 253 8.62 -21.94 8.68
CA ASP A 253 9.50 -22.70 9.58
C ASP A 253 10.83 -23.11 8.92
N LYS A 254 10.95 -22.94 7.60
CA LYS A 254 12.12 -23.34 6.82
C LYS A 254 12.93 -22.12 6.38
N SER A 255 14.24 -22.18 6.58
CA SER A 255 15.16 -21.17 6.06
C SER A 255 15.69 -21.53 4.68
N VAL A 256 16.02 -20.51 3.88
CA VAL A 256 16.66 -20.68 2.57
C VAL A 256 18.12 -21.07 2.74
N SER A 257 18.47 -22.30 2.34
CA SER A 257 19.80 -22.88 2.43
C SER A 257 20.61 -22.69 1.13
N ILE A 258 21.92 -22.89 1.22
CA ILE A 258 22.85 -22.74 0.10
C ILE A 258 22.54 -23.70 -1.07
N SER A 259 22.00 -24.88 -0.77
CA SER A 259 21.56 -25.86 -1.77
C SER A 259 20.45 -25.33 -2.68
N GLU A 260 19.60 -24.43 -2.18
CA GLU A 260 18.52 -23.83 -2.96
C GLU A 260 19.06 -22.78 -3.95
N ILE A 261 20.11 -22.04 -3.58
CA ILE A 261 20.81 -21.15 -4.52
C ILE A 261 21.47 -21.97 -5.64
N GLY A 262 22.10 -23.10 -5.29
CA GLY A 262 22.74 -23.98 -6.27
C GLY A 262 21.75 -24.47 -7.32
N LYS A 263 20.59 -24.98 -6.88
CA LYS A 263 19.50 -25.39 -7.78
C LYS A 263 18.98 -24.25 -8.64
N LEU A 264 18.81 -23.06 -8.05
CA LEU A 264 18.35 -21.87 -8.78
C LEU A 264 19.34 -21.50 -9.89
N LYS A 265 20.64 -21.47 -9.62
CA LYS A 265 21.66 -21.17 -10.64
C LYS A 265 21.66 -22.17 -11.80
N GLU A 266 21.37 -23.44 -11.54
CA GLU A 266 21.23 -24.45 -12.59
C GLU A 266 19.96 -24.24 -13.42
N GLN A 267 18.83 -23.94 -12.76
CA GLN A 267 17.55 -23.65 -13.43
C GLN A 267 17.63 -22.40 -14.30
N MET A 268 18.38 -21.39 -13.87
CA MET A 268 18.56 -20.14 -14.61
C MET A 268 19.13 -20.32 -16.02
N LYS A 269 19.97 -21.33 -16.22
CA LYS A 269 20.53 -21.64 -17.55
C LYS A 269 19.44 -21.97 -18.58
N LEU A 270 18.25 -22.37 -18.12
CA LEU A 270 17.11 -22.70 -18.97
C LEU A 270 16.20 -21.49 -19.26
N TRP A 271 16.43 -20.33 -18.64
CA TRP A 271 15.60 -19.13 -18.78
C TRP A 271 16.16 -18.12 -19.79
N GLU A 272 17.33 -18.42 -20.35
CA GLU A 272 18.01 -17.65 -21.38
C GLU A 272 17.79 -18.29 -22.76
N PRO A 273 17.65 -17.50 -23.84
CA PRO A 273 17.67 -16.03 -23.92
C PRO A 273 16.30 -15.35 -23.66
N PRO A 274 16.24 -14.06 -23.29
CA PRO A 274 17.36 -13.11 -23.06
C PRO A 274 18.08 -13.31 -21.72
N LYS A 275 19.28 -12.72 -21.53
CA LYS A 275 20.04 -12.86 -20.28
C LYS A 275 19.26 -12.33 -19.07
N VAL A 276 19.36 -13.01 -17.93
CA VAL A 276 18.80 -12.52 -16.67
C VAL A 276 19.85 -11.68 -15.94
N ASN A 277 19.53 -10.43 -15.63
CA ASN A 277 20.48 -9.50 -14.98
C ASN A 277 20.42 -9.60 -13.45
N VAL A 278 19.21 -9.73 -12.91
CA VAL A 278 18.96 -9.78 -11.47
C VAL A 278 18.02 -10.92 -11.14
N VAL A 279 18.33 -11.67 -10.09
CA VAL A 279 17.39 -12.62 -9.48
C VAL A 279 17.12 -12.23 -8.04
N VAL A 280 15.84 -12.11 -7.72
CA VAL A 280 15.37 -11.84 -6.37
C VAL A 280 14.82 -13.12 -5.77
N ILE A 281 15.25 -13.45 -4.56
CA ILE A 281 14.66 -14.52 -3.77
C ILE A 281 13.83 -13.85 -2.67
N ALA A 282 12.51 -13.88 -2.81
CA ALA A 282 11.57 -13.34 -1.84
C ALA A 282 11.03 -14.45 -0.94
N THR A 283 11.15 -14.29 0.38
CA THR A 283 10.68 -15.30 1.33
C THR A 283 10.03 -14.67 2.55
N SER A 284 8.96 -15.30 3.03
CA SER A 284 8.33 -15.00 4.33
C SER A 284 9.12 -15.54 5.52
N GLY A 285 10.27 -16.18 5.27
CA GLY A 285 11.16 -16.76 6.27
C GLY A 285 12.51 -16.05 6.31
N ARG A 286 13.55 -16.80 6.69
CA ARG A 286 14.92 -16.29 6.83
C ARG A 286 15.89 -17.00 5.90
N PHE A 287 17.02 -16.35 5.65
CA PHE A 287 18.16 -16.97 4.98
C PHE A 287 19.13 -17.51 6.03
N THR A 288 19.77 -18.65 5.76
CA THR A 288 20.86 -19.11 6.64
C THR A 288 22.09 -18.23 6.48
N THR A 289 22.92 -18.14 7.52
CA THR A 289 24.15 -17.33 7.49
C THR A 289 25.09 -17.69 6.36
N ASP A 290 25.17 -18.99 6.03
CA ASP A 290 26.02 -19.49 4.95
C ASP A 290 25.48 -19.11 3.57
N THR A 291 24.14 -19.10 3.43
CA THR A 291 23.44 -18.61 2.24
C THR A 291 23.75 -17.13 1.97
N VAL A 292 23.64 -16.29 3.01
CA VAL A 292 23.92 -14.85 2.93
C VAL A 292 25.35 -14.59 2.47
N LYS A 293 26.33 -15.20 3.17
CA LYS A 293 27.76 -15.06 2.82
C LYS A 293 28.05 -15.53 1.39
N SER A 294 27.44 -16.63 0.96
CA SER A 294 27.63 -17.14 -0.41
C SER A 294 27.04 -16.21 -1.47
N ILE A 295 25.94 -15.51 -1.18
CA ILE A 295 25.34 -14.52 -2.10
C ILE A 295 26.19 -13.26 -2.16
N GLU A 296 26.64 -12.75 -1.03
CA GLU A 296 27.53 -11.57 -0.98
C GLU A 296 28.82 -11.81 -1.75
N LEU A 297 29.48 -12.95 -1.51
CA LEU A 297 30.70 -13.32 -2.22
C LEU A 297 30.47 -13.51 -3.73
N HIS A 298 29.31 -14.04 -4.12
CA HIS A 298 28.94 -14.14 -5.53
C HIS A 298 28.70 -12.76 -6.15
N ASN A 299 28.00 -11.85 -5.48
CA ASN A 299 27.70 -10.52 -6.02
C ASN A 299 28.95 -9.63 -6.14
N GLN A 300 29.99 -9.92 -5.35
CA GLN A 300 31.31 -9.28 -5.48
C GLN A 300 32.16 -9.90 -6.60
N SER A 301 31.81 -11.10 -7.08
CA SER A 301 32.50 -11.73 -8.21
C SER A 301 32.10 -11.04 -9.52
N ALA A 302 32.92 -11.17 -10.57
CA ALA A 302 32.66 -10.61 -11.90
C ALA A 302 31.49 -11.31 -12.66
N SER A 303 30.60 -11.97 -11.94
CA SER A 303 29.39 -12.56 -12.50
C SER A 303 28.45 -11.44 -12.95
N GLY A 304 28.03 -11.46 -14.21
CA GLY A 304 27.06 -10.48 -14.72
C GLY A 304 25.62 -10.73 -14.26
N LEU A 305 25.43 -11.49 -13.17
CA LEU A 305 24.17 -11.80 -12.52
C LEU A 305 24.25 -11.33 -11.06
N ILE A 306 23.27 -10.53 -10.64
CA ILE A 306 23.11 -10.08 -9.26
C ILE A 306 22.03 -10.91 -8.58
N ILE A 307 22.29 -11.40 -7.37
CA ILE A 307 21.30 -12.11 -6.55
C ILE A 307 20.88 -11.22 -5.38
N GLU A 308 19.61 -10.86 -5.31
CA GLU A 308 19.01 -10.05 -4.24
C GLU A 308 18.22 -10.93 -3.27
N MET A 309 18.35 -10.65 -1.96
CA MET A 309 17.65 -11.36 -0.90
C MET A 309 16.56 -10.47 -0.31
N TRP A 310 15.30 -10.91 -0.36
CA TRP A 310 14.18 -10.24 0.28
C TRP A 310 13.63 -11.12 1.43
N PRO A 311 14.23 -11.04 2.64
CA PRO A 311 13.76 -11.76 3.83
C PRO A 311 12.47 -11.18 4.40
N GLU A 312 11.88 -11.88 5.38
CA GLU A 312 10.67 -11.44 6.10
C GLU A 312 10.76 -9.97 6.54
N SER A 313 11.89 -9.56 7.15
CA SER A 313 12.07 -8.21 7.70
C SER A 313 12.12 -7.13 6.62
N HIS A 314 12.71 -7.44 5.46
CA HIS A 314 12.76 -6.52 4.33
C HIS A 314 11.38 -6.37 3.70
N LEU A 315 10.65 -7.47 3.53
CA LEU A 315 9.28 -7.45 3.04
C LEU A 315 8.34 -6.70 4.00
N GLU A 316 8.50 -6.88 5.31
CA GLU A 316 7.74 -6.14 6.32
C GLU A 316 7.97 -4.63 6.21
N SER A 317 9.22 -4.19 6.01
CA SER A 317 9.53 -2.77 5.79
C SER A 317 8.95 -2.23 4.48
N LEU A 318 9.06 -2.98 3.38
CA LEU A 318 8.48 -2.60 2.09
C LEU A 318 6.94 -2.54 2.13
N LEU A 319 6.30 -3.47 2.82
CA LEU A 319 4.86 -3.50 3.00
C LEU A 319 4.37 -2.44 3.99
N ALA A 320 5.17 -2.08 5.00
CA ALA A 320 4.82 -1.00 5.92
C ALA A 320 4.63 0.34 5.20
N LYS A 321 5.39 0.57 4.12
CA LYS A 321 5.24 1.72 3.21
C LYS A 321 4.00 1.62 2.31
N ASN A 322 3.39 0.43 2.21
CA ASN A 322 2.22 0.14 1.38
C ASN A 322 1.09 -0.49 2.24
N PRO A 323 0.50 0.26 3.19
CA PRO A 323 -0.47 -0.28 4.14
C PRO A 323 -1.74 -0.81 3.45
N ALA A 324 -2.08 -0.31 2.26
CA ALA A 324 -3.19 -0.83 1.45
C ALA A 324 -2.98 -2.31 1.07
N ILE A 325 -1.75 -2.73 0.76
CA ILE A 325 -1.42 -4.11 0.40
C ILE A 325 -1.45 -5.01 1.65
N ILE A 326 -0.97 -4.53 2.80
CA ILE A 326 -1.08 -5.25 4.08
C ILE A 326 -2.54 -5.57 4.40
N ALA A 327 -3.44 -4.60 4.19
CA ALA A 327 -4.86 -4.74 4.49
C ALA A 327 -5.54 -5.76 3.58
N GLU A 328 -5.29 -5.70 2.27
CA GLU A 328 -5.87 -6.61 1.28
C GLU A 328 -5.53 -8.08 1.54
N PHE A 329 -4.29 -8.35 1.93
CA PHE A 329 -3.83 -9.71 2.22
C PHE A 329 -4.07 -10.13 3.68
N ASN A 330 -4.78 -9.31 4.46
CA ASN A 330 -5.15 -9.53 5.86
C ASN A 330 -3.96 -9.95 6.76
N LEU A 331 -2.83 -9.28 6.55
CA LEU A 331 -1.54 -9.60 7.17
C LEU A 331 -1.36 -9.04 8.58
N ARG A 332 -2.39 -8.45 9.19
CA ARG A 332 -2.36 -7.90 10.58
C ARG A 332 -3.43 -8.48 11.50
#